data_AF-A0A2V7KN03-F1
#
_entry.id   AF-A0A2V7KN03-F1
#
_cell.length_a   1.000
_cell.length_b   1.000
_cell.length_c   1.000
_cell.angle_alpha   90.00
_cell.angle_beta   90.00
_cell.angle_gamma   90.00
#
_symmetry.space_group_name_H-M   'P 1'
#
loop_
_entity.id
_entity.type
_entity.pdbx_description
1 polymer ?
#
loop_
_entity_poly.entity_id
_entity_poly.type
_entity_poly.pdbx_seq_one_letter_code
_entity_poly.pdbx_strand_id
1 'polypeptide(L)'
;MLDDALRPAFFAATSNLSSDYEHGRTLLSIVDRGQMPRPVVLAVLESAKTMSSDHELSELLLAVISKVQMDDTIRAAIRANAASLSSQYDRGRVFEALARD
;
A
#
# COMPACT_ATOMS: atom_id res chain seq x y z
N MET A 1 4.93 15.76 7.90
CA MET A 1 4.89 14.32 8.25
C MET A 1 3.57 14.03 8.95
N LEU A 2 3.02 12.82 8.83
CA LEU A 2 1.92 12.38 9.68
C LEU A 2 2.47 12.21 11.10
N ASP A 3 1.90 12.89 12.08
CA ASP A 3 2.34 12.80 13.48
C ASP A 3 2.13 11.38 14.03
N ASP A 4 3.06 10.88 14.83
CA ASP A 4 3.01 9.54 15.41
C ASP A 4 1.79 9.33 16.31
N ALA A 5 1.33 10.38 16.99
CA ALA A 5 0.12 10.33 17.82
C ALA A 5 -1.17 10.26 16.97
N LEU A 6 -1.16 10.83 15.76
CA LEU A 6 -2.34 10.90 14.89
C LEU A 6 -2.42 9.74 13.90
N ARG A 7 -1.32 9.03 13.68
CA ARG A 7 -1.21 7.95 12.70
C ARG A 7 -2.23 6.82 12.92
N PRO A 8 -2.44 6.26 14.13
CA PRO A 8 -3.44 5.20 14.33
C PRO A 8 -4.87 5.67 14.02
N ALA A 9 -5.24 6.87 14.48
CA ALA A 9 -6.58 7.42 14.27
C ALA A 9 -6.86 7.70 12.79
N PHE A 10 -5.86 8.21 12.06
CA PHE A 10 -5.97 8.44 10.62
C PHE A 10 -6.24 7.13 9.87
N PHE A 11 -5.45 6.08 10.10
CA PHE A 11 -5.64 4.81 9.38
C PHE A 11 -6.94 4.09 9.77
N ALA A 12 -7.37 4.21 11.03
CA ALA A 12 -8.69 3.72 11.45
C ALA A 12 -9.85 4.46 10.78
N ALA A 13 -9.69 5.76 10.47
CA ALA A 13 -10.68 6.49 9.70
C ALA A 13 -10.69 6.03 8.22
N THR A 14 -9.53 5.77 7.63
CA THR A 14 -9.46 5.32 6.22
C THR A 14 -10.08 3.95 5.98
N SER A 15 -10.03 3.04 6.96
CA SER A 15 -10.69 1.73 6.84
C SER A 15 -12.22 1.79 6.85
N ASN A 16 -12.82 2.93 7.22
CA ASN A 16 -14.26 3.16 7.17
C ASN A 16 -14.71 3.85 5.87
N LEU A 17 -13.81 4.10 4.92
CA LEU A 17 -14.17 4.67 3.63
C LEU A 17 -15.05 3.67 2.86
N SER A 18 -16.11 4.19 2.23
CA SER A 18 -17.20 3.36 1.68
C SER A 18 -16.79 2.58 0.42
N SER A 19 -15.65 2.89 -0.19
CA SER A 19 -15.17 2.23 -1.41
C SER A 19 -13.65 2.05 -1.42
N ASP A 20 -13.20 0.94 -2.02
CA ASP A 20 -11.78 0.67 -2.27
C ASP A 20 -11.13 1.75 -3.14
N TYR A 21 -11.91 2.39 -4.00
CA TYR A 21 -11.45 3.52 -4.80
C TYR A 21 -11.03 4.71 -3.91
N GLU A 22 -11.90 5.16 -3.00
CA GLU A 22 -11.58 6.27 -2.09
C GLU A 22 -10.46 5.89 -1.11
N HIS A 23 -10.46 4.66 -0.65
CA HIS A 23 -9.42 4.15 0.24
C HIS A 23 -8.06 4.12 -0.46
N GLY A 24 -7.99 3.50 -1.64
CA GLY A 24 -6.79 3.44 -2.47
C GLY A 24 -6.28 4.83 -2.85
N ARG A 25 -7.16 5.75 -3.26
CA ARG A 25 -6.79 7.14 -3.57
C ARG A 25 -6.24 7.87 -2.34
N THR A 26 -6.81 7.65 -1.17
CA THR A 26 -6.33 8.25 0.08
C THR A 26 -4.94 7.72 0.43
N LEU A 27 -4.73 6.40 0.37
CA LEU A 27 -3.42 5.79 0.62
C LEU A 27 -2.36 6.24 -0.40
N LEU A 28 -2.71 6.27 -1.70
CA LEU A 28 -1.84 6.78 -2.77
C LEU A 28 -1.42 8.23 -2.50
N SER A 29 -2.31 9.09 -2.01
CA SER A 29 -1.97 10.48 -1.69
C SER A 29 -0.90 10.62 -0.60
N ILE A 30 -0.75 9.61 0.26
CA ILE A 30 0.31 9.55 1.28
C ILE A 30 1.62 9.14 0.61
N VAL A 31 1.56 8.11 -0.23
CA VAL A 31 2.71 7.57 -0.99
C VAL A 31 3.30 8.61 -1.95
N ASP A 32 2.43 9.42 -2.57
CA ASP A 32 2.83 10.45 -3.54
C ASP A 32 3.62 11.61 -2.94
N ARG A 33 3.62 11.77 -1.61
CA ARG A 33 4.35 12.85 -0.92
C ARG A 33 5.88 12.63 -0.87
N GLY A 34 6.40 11.51 -1.38
CA GLY A 34 7.84 11.23 -1.48
C GLY A 34 8.34 10.31 -0.37
N GLN A 35 9.63 10.43 0.00
CA GLN A 35 10.27 9.56 0.99
C GLN A 35 9.51 9.55 2.32
N MET A 36 8.75 8.47 2.55
CA MET A 36 8.00 8.25 3.78
C MET A 36 8.88 7.52 4.80
N PRO A 37 8.74 7.83 6.10
CA PRO A 37 9.32 7.00 7.15
C PRO A 37 8.83 5.56 7.03
N ARG A 38 9.72 4.59 7.25
CA ARG A 38 9.40 3.16 7.25
C ARG A 38 8.14 2.79 8.04
N PRO A 39 7.87 3.33 9.26
CA PRO A 39 6.63 3.03 9.98
C PRO A 39 5.36 3.47 9.24
N VAL A 40 5.42 4.54 8.44
CA VAL A 40 4.30 5.02 7.63
C VAL A 40 4.06 4.08 6.46
N VAL A 41 5.12 3.62 5.79
CA VAL A 41 5.01 2.62 4.71
C VAL A 41 4.32 1.36 5.19
N LEU A 42 4.73 0.83 6.34
CA LEU A 42 4.13 -0.37 6.92
C LEU A 42 2.66 -0.15 7.32
N ALA A 43 2.31 1.03 7.82
CA ALA A 43 0.91 1.35 8.13
C ALA A 43 0.04 1.45 6.88
N VAL A 44 0.57 1.99 5.77
CA VAL A 44 -0.12 1.98 4.47
C VAL A 44 -0.36 0.54 4.00
N LEU A 45 0.67 -0.32 4.05
CA LEU A 45 0.57 -1.72 3.62
C LEU A 45 -0.33 -2.57 4.53
N GLU A 46 -0.45 -2.22 5.81
CA GLU A 46 -1.41 -2.85 6.72
C GLU A 46 -2.83 -2.43 6.37
N SER A 47 -3.05 -1.15 6.13
CA SER A 47 -4.36 -0.63 5.73
C SER A 47 -4.81 -1.20 4.39
N ALA A 48 -3.87 -1.41 3.45
CA ALA A 48 -4.16 -1.98 2.13
C ALA A 48 -4.76 -3.40 2.18
N LYS A 49 -4.54 -4.15 3.26
CA LYS A 49 -5.08 -5.52 3.41
C LYS A 49 -6.61 -5.58 3.43
N THR A 50 -7.28 -4.48 3.74
CA THR A 50 -8.74 -4.42 3.77
C THR A 50 -9.35 -4.11 2.41
N MET A 51 -8.54 -3.77 1.40
CA MET A 51 -9.00 -3.46 0.06
C MET A 51 -9.37 -4.76 -0.67
N SER A 52 -10.55 -4.79 -1.28
CA SER A 52 -11.05 -5.97 -2.02
C SER A 52 -10.81 -5.86 -3.54
N SER A 53 -10.66 -4.65 -4.07
CA SER A 53 -10.43 -4.43 -5.48
C SER A 53 -8.97 -4.67 -5.87
N ASP A 54 -8.78 -5.66 -6.74
CA ASP A 54 -7.45 -6.07 -7.22
C ASP A 54 -6.72 -4.92 -7.93
N HIS A 55 -7.45 -4.14 -8.72
CA HIS A 55 -6.86 -3.05 -9.50
C HIS A 55 -6.29 -1.98 -8.58
N GLU A 56 -7.11 -1.43 -7.68
CA GLU A 56 -6.74 -0.39 -6.72
C GLU A 56 -5.61 -0.85 -5.78
N LEU A 57 -5.68 -2.09 -5.29
CA LEU A 57 -4.61 -2.66 -4.47
C LEU A 57 -3.29 -2.74 -5.26
N SER A 58 -3.34 -3.23 -6.51
CA SER A 58 -2.13 -3.34 -7.33
C SER A 58 -1.51 -1.99 -7.67
N GLU A 59 -2.30 -0.97 -7.97
CA GLU A 59 -1.83 0.39 -8.23
C GLU A 59 -1.14 0.98 -6.99
N LEU A 60 -1.72 0.77 -5.80
CA LEU A 60 -1.09 1.19 -4.54
C LEU A 60 0.25 0.47 -4.31
N LEU A 61 0.31 -0.84 -4.48
CA LEU A 61 1.54 -1.62 -4.26
C LEU A 61 2.66 -1.19 -5.22
N LEU A 62 2.34 -0.94 -6.49
CA LEU A 62 3.32 -0.46 -7.48
C LEU A 62 3.81 0.95 -7.16
N ALA A 63 2.93 1.83 -6.68
CA ALA A 63 3.32 3.15 -6.20
C ALA A 63 4.27 3.06 -5.00
N VAL A 64 4.01 2.13 -4.06
CA VAL A 64 4.91 1.90 -2.92
C VAL A 64 6.28 1.44 -3.43
N ILE A 65 6.35 0.38 -4.25
CA ILE A 65 7.61 -0.15 -4.82
C ILE A 65 8.44 0.95 -5.48
N SER A 66 7.80 1.83 -6.27
CA SER A 66 8.52 2.85 -7.04
C SER A 66 9.00 4.08 -6.23
N LYS A 67 8.46 4.31 -5.02
CA LYS A 67 8.68 5.58 -4.28
C LYS A 67 9.33 5.44 -2.93
N VAL A 68 9.33 4.25 -2.34
CA VAL A 68 9.86 4.05 -0.98
C VAL A 68 11.22 3.39 -0.99
N GLN A 69 12.01 3.64 0.05
CA GLN A 69 13.21 2.84 0.28
C GLN A 69 12.81 1.45 0.76
N MET A 70 13.13 0.44 -0.05
CA MET A 70 12.71 -0.93 0.19
C MET A 70 13.65 -1.65 1.15
N ASP A 71 13.05 -2.49 2.01
CA ASP A 71 13.74 -3.44 2.89
C ASP A 71 13.00 -4.77 2.91
N ASP A 72 13.57 -5.78 3.56
CA ASP A 72 13.01 -7.12 3.59
C ASP A 72 11.60 -7.20 4.20
N THR A 73 11.30 -6.34 5.18
CA THR A 73 9.97 -6.31 5.81
C THR A 73 8.94 -5.70 4.88
N ILE A 74 9.28 -4.59 4.21
CA ILE A 74 8.41 -3.95 3.22
C ILE A 74 8.19 -4.91 2.04
N ARG A 75 9.25 -5.55 1.53
CA ARG A 75 9.15 -6.58 0.47
C ARG A 75 8.23 -7.72 0.90
N ALA A 76 8.34 -8.21 2.13
CA ALA A 76 7.46 -9.26 2.65
C ALA A 76 5.99 -8.82 2.76
N ALA A 77 5.74 -7.61 3.25
CA ALA A 77 4.39 -7.05 3.37
C ALA A 77 3.73 -6.83 1.99
N ILE A 78 4.50 -6.38 0.98
CA ILE A 78 4.01 -6.27 -0.40
C ILE A 78 3.68 -7.64 -0.97
N ARG A 79 4.55 -8.66 -0.79
CA ARG A 79 4.24 -10.03 -1.25
C ARG A 79 2.95 -10.58 -0.62
N ALA A 80 2.74 -10.32 0.66
CA ALA A 80 1.53 -10.78 1.35
C ALA A 80 0.25 -10.14 0.78
N ASN A 81 0.27 -8.83 0.53
CA ASN A 81 -0.85 -8.14 -0.14
C ASN A 81 -1.01 -8.60 -1.60
N ALA A 82 0.08 -8.74 -2.36
CA ALA A 82 0.02 -9.20 -3.74
C ALA A 82 -0.53 -10.63 -3.87
N ALA A 83 -0.33 -11.47 -2.84
CA ALA A 83 -0.85 -12.83 -2.82
C ALA A 83 -2.39 -12.89 -2.66
N SER A 84 -3.04 -11.85 -2.14
CA SER A 84 -4.51 -11.79 -2.08
C SER A 84 -5.15 -11.37 -3.40
N LEU A 85 -4.37 -10.86 -4.36
CA LEU A 85 -4.87 -10.46 -5.67
C LEU A 85 -5.39 -11.66 -6.46
N SER A 86 -6.66 -11.61 -6.86
CA SER A 86 -7.30 -12.68 -7.65
C SER A 86 -6.95 -12.57 -9.14
N SER A 87 -6.84 -11.34 -9.64
CA SER A 87 -6.37 -11.00 -10.99
C SER A 87 -4.91 -11.40 -11.16
N GLN A 88 -4.69 -12.41 -12.01
CA GLN A 88 -3.33 -12.87 -12.34
C GLN A 88 -2.50 -11.79 -13.02
N TYR A 89 -3.15 -10.91 -13.80
CA TYR A 89 -2.50 -9.80 -14.48
C TYR A 89 -1.96 -8.79 -13.46
N ASP A 90 -2.81 -8.33 -12.54
CA ASP A 90 -2.41 -7.35 -11.52
C ASP A 90 -1.38 -7.93 -10.55
N ARG A 91 -1.59 -9.18 -10.14
CA ARG A 91 -0.61 -9.91 -9.32
C ARG A 91 0.75 -10.05 -10.01
N GLY A 92 0.75 -10.43 -11.29
CA GLY A 92 1.96 -10.58 -12.09
C GLY A 92 2.76 -9.28 -12.17
N ARG A 93 2.09 -8.16 -12.45
CA ARG A 93 2.70 -6.82 -12.46
C ARG A 93 3.39 -6.47 -11.15
N VAL A 94 2.74 -6.71 -10.01
CA VAL A 94 3.31 -6.40 -8.69
C VAL A 94 4.54 -7.25 -8.40
N PHE A 95 4.47 -8.57 -8.65
CA PHE A 95 5.63 -9.45 -8.43
C PHE A 95 6.79 -9.13 -9.37
N GLU A 96 6.51 -8.77 -10.63
CA GLU A 96 7.54 -8.35 -11.58
C GLU A 96 8.24 -7.07 -11.14
N ALA A 97 7.47 -6.07 -10.69
CA ALA A 97 8.05 -4.84 -10.14
C ALA A 97 8.91 -5.13 -8.90
N LEU A 98 8.44 -6.00 -8.00
CA LEU A 98 9.17 -6.38 -6.78
C LEU A 98 10.49 -7.11 -7.06
N ALA A 99 10.57 -7.84 -8.18
CA ALA A 99 11.80 -8.53 -8.61
C ALA A 99 12.85 -7.58 -9.21
N ARG A 100 12.44 -6.36 -9.60
CA ARG A 100 13.28 -5.35 -10.26
C ARG A 100 13.76 -4.25 -9.32
N ASP A 101 13.16 -4.16 -8.14
CA ASP A 101 13.57 -3.29 -7.03
C ASP A 101 14.77 -3.86 -6.25
#